data_AF-A0A8S2RSQ6-F1
#
_entry.id   AF-A0A8S2RSQ6-F1
#
_cell.length_a   1.000
_cell.length_b   1.000
_cell.length_c   1.000
_cell.angle_alpha   90.00
_cell.angle_beta   90.00
_cell.angle_gamma   90.00
#
_symmetry.space_group_name_H-M   'P 1'
#
loop_
_entity.id
_entity.type
_entity.pdbx_description
1 polymer ?
#
loop_
_entity_poly.entity_id
_entity_poly.type
_entity_poly.pdbx_seq_one_letter_code
_entity_poly.pdbx_strand_id
1 'polypeptide(L)'
;MALPRYLKYLSLIVMFIAVLYKYEIPSGSSSDTKTLMLTKVATVPYDRAHAYQVITNINKYALWYPNVARVEHIQLVSSHVLNHEGEKYRLITRLPILGEMSSSLIIRTDDRPKKFIYSVDTWLLETNSIELKDSLTSSNATCIEWTVYTSRRSILFQV
;
A
#
# COMPACT_ATOMS: atom_id res chain seq x y z
N MET A 1 -11.66 -3.05 25.73
CA MET A 1 -10.45 -3.88 25.57
C MET A 1 -9.33 -3.01 25.03
N ALA A 2 -8.25 -2.82 25.79
CA ALA A 2 -7.13 -1.98 25.38
C ALA A 2 -6.23 -2.73 24.39
N LEU A 3 -5.99 -2.12 23.22
CA LEU A 3 -5.10 -2.69 22.20
C LEU A 3 -3.68 -2.81 22.80
N PRO A 4 -3.02 -3.97 22.66
CA PRO A 4 -1.70 -4.19 23.25
C PRO A 4 -0.67 -3.17 22.73
N ARG A 5 0.14 -2.63 23.64
CA ARG A 5 1.15 -1.60 23.33
C ARG A 5 2.15 -2.03 22.24
N TYR A 6 2.37 -3.33 22.02
CA TYR A 6 3.28 -3.83 20.98
C TYR A 6 2.81 -3.53 19.54
N LEU A 7 1.50 -3.42 19.29
CA LEU A 7 0.98 -3.05 17.97
C LEU A 7 1.29 -1.60 17.59
N LYS A 8 1.39 -0.69 18.58
CA LYS A 8 1.83 0.69 18.35
C LYS A 8 3.29 0.81 17.94
N TYR A 9 4.13 -0.15 18.31
CA TYR A 9 5.54 -0.14 17.92
C TYR A 9 5.76 -0.74 16.52
N LEU A 10 4.88 -1.63 16.06
CA LEU A 10 4.90 -2.12 14.68
C LEU A 10 4.64 -1.00 13.67
N SER A 11 3.68 -0.10 13.96
CA SER A 11 3.43 1.08 13.10
C SER A 11 4.57 2.10 13.12
N LEU A 12 5.37 2.15 14.20
CA LEU A 12 6.56 2.99 14.27
C LEU A 12 7.73 2.40 13.48
N ILE A 13 7.89 1.08 13.48
CA ILE A 13 8.90 0.37 12.67
C ILE A 13 8.61 0.55 11.18
N VAL A 14 7.35 0.63 10.76
CA VAL A 14 7.00 0.97 9.37
C VAL A 14 7.45 2.38 8.97
N MET A 15 7.64 3.32 9.90
CA MET A 15 8.10 4.68 9.56
C MET A 15 9.63 4.82 9.39
N PHE A 16 10.45 4.01 10.06
CA PHE A 16 11.93 4.16 10.08
C PHE A 16 12.68 3.40 8.98
N ILE A 17 12.05 3.27 7.82
CA ILE A 17 12.52 2.41 6.74
C ILE A 17 12.98 3.31 5.60
N ALA A 18 14.24 3.13 5.19
CA ALA A 18 14.93 3.89 4.15
C ALA A 18 13.98 4.24 3.00
N VAL A 19 13.57 5.51 2.94
CA VAL A 19 12.78 6.05 1.84
C VAL A 19 13.77 6.38 0.73
N LEU A 20 13.87 5.50 -0.25
CA LEU A 20 14.67 5.75 -1.44
C LEU A 20 13.82 6.56 -2.42
N TYR A 21 14.02 7.87 -2.42
CA TYR A 21 13.48 8.74 -3.47
C TYR A 21 14.23 8.44 -4.76
N LYS A 22 13.57 7.78 -5.73
CA LYS A 22 14.12 7.57 -7.07
C LYS A 22 13.17 8.15 -8.10
N TYR A 23 13.56 9.28 -8.68
CA TYR A 23 12.88 9.84 -9.84
C TYR A 23 13.20 8.96 -11.06
N GLU A 24 12.23 8.19 -11.55
CA GLU A 24 12.35 7.51 -12.84
C GLU A 24 11.29 8.06 -13.79
N ILE A 25 11.76 8.65 -14.90
CA ILE A 25 10.91 8.94 -16.05
C ILE A 25 10.81 7.61 -16.82
N PRO A 26 9.63 6.99 -16.95
CA PRO A 26 9.52 5.72 -17.66
C PRO A 26 9.94 5.92 -19.13
N SER A 27 11.03 5.25 -19.51
CA SER A 27 11.52 5.22 -20.89
C SER A 27 10.60 4.34 -21.73
N GLY A 28 9.69 4.96 -22.50
CA GLY A 28 8.96 4.25 -23.55
C GLY A 28 7.49 4.62 -23.81
N SER A 29 6.92 5.66 -23.20
CA SER A 29 5.55 6.09 -23.55
C SER A 29 5.56 7.43 -24.29
N SER A 30 5.00 7.45 -25.50
CA SER A 30 4.74 8.62 -26.34
C SER A 30 3.68 9.58 -25.78
N SER A 31 3.51 9.63 -24.45
CA SER A 31 2.68 10.60 -23.76
C SER A 31 3.55 11.26 -22.69
N ASP A 32 3.67 12.59 -22.74
CA ASP A 32 4.48 13.44 -21.85
C ASP A 32 4.00 13.48 -20.38
N THR A 33 3.43 12.39 -19.89
CA THR A 33 2.93 12.31 -18.51
C THR A 33 4.07 11.83 -17.61
N LYS A 34 4.82 12.78 -17.04
CA LYS A 34 5.84 12.47 -16.01
C LYS A 34 5.19 11.69 -14.87
N THR A 35 5.58 10.43 -14.71
CA THR A 35 5.17 9.60 -13.57
C THR A 35 6.25 9.73 -12.49
N LEU A 36 5.85 10.14 -11.29
CA LEU A 36 6.72 10.16 -10.11
C LEU A 36 6.64 8.82 -9.40
N MET A 37 7.79 8.33 -8.93
CA MET A 37 7.93 7.03 -8.26
C MET A 37 8.61 7.18 -6.90
N LEU A 38 8.01 6.60 -5.86
CA LEU A 38 8.57 6.55 -4.50
C LEU A 38 8.59 5.10 -4.06
N THR A 39 9.76 4.57 -3.68
CA THR A 39 9.90 3.19 -3.21
C THR A 39 10.37 3.15 -1.76
N LYS A 40 9.73 2.30 -0.97
CA LYS A 40 10.06 2.03 0.42
C LYS A 40 10.26 0.54 0.64
N VAL A 41 11.35 0.16 1.30
CA VAL A 41 11.77 -1.26 1.42
C VAL A 41 11.86 -1.69 2.86
N ALA A 42 10.88 -2.47 3.34
CA ALA A 42 10.82 -2.98 4.71
C ALA A 42 11.25 -4.44 4.81
N THR A 43 11.74 -4.89 5.96
CA THR A 43 11.87 -6.33 6.26
C THR A 43 11.04 -6.67 7.49
N VAL A 44 10.20 -7.70 7.38
CA VAL A 44 9.34 -8.18 8.47
C VAL A 44 9.74 -9.60 8.89
N PRO A 45 9.63 -9.95 10.19
CA PRO A 45 10.01 -11.26 10.71
C PRO A 45 8.90 -12.30 10.51
N TYR A 46 8.36 -12.38 9.30
CA TYR A 46 7.32 -13.33 8.91
C TYR A 46 7.69 -13.98 7.58
N ASP A 47 7.23 -15.21 7.36
CA ASP A 47 7.29 -15.83 6.05
C ASP A 47 6.43 -15.05 5.03
N ARG A 48 6.70 -15.30 3.76
CA ARG A 48 6.13 -14.51 2.67
C ARG A 48 4.61 -14.64 2.58
N ALA A 49 4.07 -15.82 2.84
CA ALA A 49 2.62 -16.05 2.78
C ALA A 49 1.91 -15.31 3.92
N HIS A 50 2.48 -15.35 5.13
CA HIS A 50 1.94 -14.64 6.28
C HIS A 50 2.03 -13.12 6.10
N ALA A 51 3.18 -12.61 5.64
CA ALA A 51 3.36 -11.19 5.32
C ALA A 51 2.34 -10.73 4.27
N TYR A 52 2.12 -11.52 3.21
CA TYR A 52 1.13 -11.23 2.18
C TYR A 52 -0.28 -11.10 2.77
N GLN A 53 -0.72 -12.09 3.56
CA GLN A 53 -2.05 -12.09 4.18
C GLN A 53 -2.28 -10.86 5.06
N VAL A 54 -1.26 -10.41 5.81
CA VAL A 54 -1.37 -9.20 6.63
C VAL A 54 -1.52 -7.96 5.76
N ILE A 55 -0.70 -7.83 4.71
CA ILE A 55 -0.68 -6.66 3.83
C ILE A 55 -1.94 -6.56 2.98
N THR A 56 -2.46 -7.67 2.44
CA THR A 56 -3.60 -7.63 1.52
C THR A 56 -4.95 -7.67 2.23
N ASN A 57 -4.97 -7.79 3.57
CA ASN A 57 -6.20 -7.75 4.35
C ASN A 57 -6.65 -6.30 4.59
N ILE A 58 -7.27 -5.72 3.55
CA ILE A 58 -7.70 -4.31 3.54
C ILE A 58 -8.67 -4.00 4.68
N ASN A 59 -9.54 -4.95 5.06
CA ASN A 59 -10.46 -4.80 6.19
C ASN A 59 -9.77 -4.58 7.53
N LYS A 60 -8.47 -4.89 7.64
CA LYS A 60 -7.66 -4.70 8.85
C LYS A 60 -6.79 -3.45 8.80
N TYR A 61 -6.83 -2.65 7.74
CA TYR A 61 -5.98 -1.45 7.60
C TYR A 61 -6.19 -0.46 8.75
N ALA A 62 -7.43 -0.29 9.25
CA ALA A 62 -7.70 0.59 10.38
C ALA A 62 -6.98 0.19 11.69
N LEU A 63 -6.48 -1.04 11.79
CA LEU A 63 -5.75 -1.52 12.97
C LEU A 63 -4.27 -1.14 12.97
N TRP A 64 -3.67 -0.92 11.79
CA TRP A 64 -2.21 -0.75 11.67
C TRP A 64 -1.78 0.40 10.76
N TYR A 65 -2.65 0.92 9.90
CA TYR A 65 -2.38 2.07 9.04
C TYR A 65 -2.76 3.37 9.79
N PRO A 66 -1.78 4.22 10.17
CA PRO A 66 -1.95 5.26 11.20
C PRO A 66 -2.97 6.36 10.88
N ASN A 67 -3.41 6.48 9.64
CA ASN A 67 -4.39 7.49 9.20
C ASN A 67 -5.72 6.91 8.74
N VAL A 68 -5.89 5.58 8.68
CA VAL A 68 -7.14 4.94 8.27
C VAL A 68 -8.03 4.77 9.50
N ALA A 69 -9.15 5.46 9.54
CA ALA A 69 -10.11 5.36 10.65
C ALA A 69 -11.07 4.18 10.48
N ARG A 70 -11.53 3.92 9.25
CA ARG A 70 -12.41 2.80 8.91
C ARG A 70 -12.29 2.41 7.44
N VAL A 71 -12.71 1.19 7.15
CA VAL A 71 -12.77 0.60 5.81
C VAL A 71 -14.17 0.05 5.59
N GLU A 72 -14.77 0.37 4.44
CA GLU A 72 -16.09 -0.14 4.04
C GLU A 72 -15.94 -0.87 2.71
N HIS A 73 -16.36 -2.13 2.62
CA HIS A 73 -16.39 -2.83 1.34
C HIS A 73 -17.58 -2.31 0.50
N ILE A 74 -17.32 -1.82 -0.73
CA ILE A 74 -18.35 -1.17 -1.55
C ILE A 74 -18.93 -2.13 -2.59
N GLN A 75 -18.08 -2.83 -3.35
CA GLN A 75 -18.53 -3.55 -4.53
C GLN A 75 -17.51 -4.60 -5.02
N LEU A 76 -18.04 -5.77 -5.42
CA LEU A 76 -17.36 -6.72 -6.29
C LEU A 76 -17.59 -6.28 -7.74
N VAL A 77 -16.57 -5.73 -8.40
CA VAL A 77 -16.65 -5.44 -9.84
C VAL A 77 -16.41 -6.76 -10.58
N SER A 78 -17.49 -7.46 -10.90
CA SER A 78 -17.58 -8.76 -11.60
C SER A 78 -17.34 -10.02 -10.75
N SER A 79 -18.34 -10.92 -10.78
CA SER A 79 -18.39 -12.24 -10.15
C SER A 79 -17.53 -13.32 -10.82
N HIS A 80 -16.73 -12.96 -11.83
CA HIS A 80 -15.94 -13.91 -12.61
C HIS A 80 -14.43 -13.77 -12.43
N VAL A 81 -13.98 -12.90 -11.52
CA VAL A 81 -12.55 -12.66 -11.32
C VAL A 81 -12.01 -13.64 -10.28
N LEU A 82 -11.20 -14.58 -10.75
CA LEU A 82 -10.38 -15.43 -9.90
C LEU A 82 -9.35 -14.52 -9.22
N ASN A 83 -9.39 -14.47 -7.89
CA ASN A 83 -8.61 -13.56 -7.03
C ASN A 83 -9.22 -12.14 -6.99
N HIS A 84 -9.04 -11.42 -5.88
CA HIS A 84 -9.83 -10.25 -5.47
C HIS A 84 -9.68 -9.00 -6.36
N GLU A 85 -9.11 -9.15 -7.55
CA GLU A 85 -8.97 -8.12 -8.55
C GLU A 85 -10.34 -7.53 -8.93
N GLY A 86 -10.40 -6.21 -9.01
CA GLY A 86 -11.64 -5.47 -9.23
C GLY A 86 -12.45 -5.19 -7.96
N GLU A 87 -12.15 -5.81 -6.80
CA GLU A 87 -12.81 -5.43 -5.55
C GLU A 87 -12.52 -3.97 -5.19
N LYS A 88 -13.58 -3.29 -4.71
CA LYS A 88 -13.55 -1.88 -4.35
C LYS A 88 -13.88 -1.67 -2.87
N TYR A 89 -13.02 -0.90 -2.21
CA TYR A 89 -13.12 -0.53 -0.81
C TYR A 89 -13.19 1.00 -0.68
N ARG A 90 -13.96 1.49 0.29
CA ARG A 90 -13.92 2.87 0.75
C ARG A 90 -12.97 2.94 1.93
N LEU A 91 -11.96 3.79 1.84
CA LEU A 91 -11.11 4.14 2.96
C LEU A 91 -11.59 5.49 3.51
N ILE A 92 -11.84 5.56 4.81
CA ILE A 92 -12.05 6.83 5.50
C ILE A 92 -10.80 7.11 6.30
N THR A 93 -10.07 8.15 5.90
CA THR A 93 -8.85 8.59 6.57
C THR A 93 -9.14 9.77 7.48
N ARG A 94 -8.47 9.84 8.63
CA ARG A 94 -8.55 10.99 9.54
C ARG A 94 -7.18 11.63 9.64
N LEU A 95 -7.07 12.85 9.13
CA LEU A 95 -5.83 13.62 9.16
C LEU A 95 -5.93 14.72 10.24
N PRO A 96 -4.85 14.95 11.02
CA PRO A 96 -4.77 16.13 11.88
C PRO A 96 -4.95 17.37 10.99
N ILE A 97 -5.88 18.27 11.34
CA ILE A 97 -6.23 19.51 10.61
C ILE A 97 -7.25 19.34 9.47
N LEU A 98 -7.12 18.35 8.59
CA LEU A 98 -8.02 18.21 7.42
C LEU A 98 -9.32 17.45 7.71
N GLY A 99 -9.44 16.83 8.88
CA GLY A 99 -10.65 16.09 9.27
C GLY A 99 -10.74 14.71 8.62
N GLU A 100 -11.96 14.25 8.36
CA GLU A 100 -12.21 12.98 7.68
C GLU A 100 -12.22 13.17 6.15
N MET A 101 -11.45 12.34 5.45
CA MET A 101 -11.45 12.26 3.99
C MET A 101 -11.86 10.87 3.55
N SER A 102 -12.57 10.79 2.43
CA SER A 102 -12.93 9.51 1.83
C SER A 102 -12.15 9.30 0.53
N SER A 103 -11.62 8.10 0.35
CA SER A 103 -11.02 7.65 -0.91
C SER A 103 -11.53 6.27 -1.27
N SER A 104 -11.44 5.92 -2.56
CA SER A 104 -11.73 4.56 -3.01
C SER A 104 -10.43 3.82 -3.28
N LEU A 105 -10.28 2.61 -2.76
CA LEU A 105 -9.22 1.67 -3.11
C LEU A 105 -9.80 0.62 -4.05
N ILE A 106 -9.11 0.35 -5.16
CA ILE A 106 -9.49 -0.67 -6.14
C ILE A 106 -8.30 -1.61 -6.32
N ILE A 107 -8.54 -2.92 -6.14
CA ILE A 107 -7.51 -3.93 -6.38
C ILE A 107 -7.32 -4.09 -7.89
N ARG A 108 -6.07 -3.97 -8.35
CA ARG A 108 -5.68 -4.08 -9.77
C ARG A 108 -5.03 -5.41 -10.09
N THR A 109 -4.26 -5.95 -9.16
CA THR A 109 -3.55 -7.23 -9.34
C THR A 109 -3.37 -7.94 -8.00
N ASP A 110 -3.65 -9.24 -7.95
CA ASP A 110 -3.51 -10.11 -6.77
C ASP A 110 -2.74 -11.40 -7.15
N ASP A 111 -1.40 -11.29 -7.28
CA ASP A 111 -0.49 -12.40 -7.61
C ASP A 111 0.16 -12.96 -6.34
N ARG A 112 -0.60 -13.81 -5.64
CA ARG A 112 -0.23 -14.33 -4.31
C ARG A 112 0.93 -15.33 -4.39
N PRO A 113 1.89 -15.31 -3.43
CA PRO A 113 2.13 -14.34 -2.35
C PRO A 113 3.21 -13.32 -2.74
N LYS A 114 3.34 -12.98 -4.02
CA LYS A 114 4.49 -12.23 -4.55
C LYS A 114 4.19 -10.75 -4.74
N LYS A 115 3.00 -10.42 -5.24
CA LYS A 115 2.71 -9.07 -5.69
C LYS A 115 1.25 -8.69 -5.49
N PHE A 116 1.05 -7.50 -4.97
CA PHE A 116 -0.26 -6.90 -4.75
C PHE A 116 -0.27 -5.48 -5.28
N ILE A 117 -1.17 -5.17 -6.23
CA ILE A 117 -1.28 -3.84 -6.81
C ILE A 117 -2.69 -3.31 -6.57
N TYR A 118 -2.78 -2.09 -6.06
CA TYR A 118 -4.04 -1.38 -5.90
C TYR A 118 -3.91 0.09 -6.29
N SER A 119 -4.99 0.68 -6.78
CA SER A 119 -5.07 2.11 -7.01
C SER A 119 -5.94 2.76 -5.93
N VAL A 120 -5.58 3.97 -5.51
CA VAL A 120 -6.41 4.77 -4.63
C VAL A 120 -6.87 6.01 -5.38
N ASP A 121 -8.19 6.14 -5.55
CA ASP A 121 -8.86 7.32 -6.09
C ASP A 121 -8.89 8.39 -5.00
N THR A 122 -7.73 9.02 -4.77
CA THR A 122 -7.59 10.30 -4.09
C THR A 122 -7.36 11.41 -5.12
N TRP A 123 -7.31 12.66 -4.66
CA TRP A 123 -6.81 13.82 -5.42
C TRP A 123 -5.44 13.61 -6.10
N LEU A 124 -4.66 12.63 -5.63
CA LEU A 124 -3.31 12.30 -6.08
C LEU A 124 -3.25 11.15 -7.10
N LEU A 125 -4.36 10.39 -7.28
CA LEU A 125 -4.47 9.24 -8.20
C LEU A 125 -3.22 8.34 -8.14
N GLU A 126 -3.08 7.64 -7.02
CA GLU A 126 -1.88 6.87 -6.71
C GLU A 126 -2.09 5.39 -7.03
N THR A 127 -1.14 4.81 -7.76
CA THR A 127 -1.03 3.35 -7.91
C THR A 127 0.04 2.85 -6.97
N ASN A 128 -0.31 1.85 -6.16
CA ASN A 128 0.56 1.25 -5.17
C ASN A 128 0.87 -0.18 -5.62
N SER A 129 2.15 -0.49 -5.81
CA SER A 129 2.65 -1.83 -6.07
C SER A 129 3.43 -2.31 -4.86
N ILE A 130 3.03 -3.43 -4.28
CA ILE A 130 3.73 -4.06 -3.18
C ILE A 130 4.27 -5.40 -3.67
N GLU A 131 5.59 -5.56 -3.61
CA GLU A 131 6.29 -6.80 -3.95
C GLU A 131 6.91 -7.43 -2.69
N LEU A 132 6.78 -8.74 -2.57
CA LEU A 132 7.29 -9.53 -1.45
C LEU A 132 8.35 -10.50 -1.96
N LYS A 133 9.56 -10.38 -1.39
CA LYS A 133 10.75 -11.17 -1.71
C LYS A 133 11.24 -11.85 -0.43
N ASP A 134 11.84 -13.03 -0.53
CA ASP A 134 12.49 -13.62 0.64
C ASP A 134 13.64 -12.70 1.09
N SER A 135 13.84 -12.60 2.40
CA SER A 135 14.99 -11.87 2.92
C SER A 135 16.28 -12.60 2.58
N LEU A 136 17.30 -11.84 2.13
CA LEU A 136 18.65 -12.36 1.91
C LEU A 136 19.35 -12.72 3.23
N THR A 137 18.88 -12.20 4.36
CA THR A 137 19.55 -12.31 5.66
C THR A 137 18.91 -13.34 6.60
N SER A 138 17.68 -13.80 6.32
CA SER A 138 16.96 -14.75 7.18
C SER A 138 15.90 -15.52 6.39
N SER A 139 15.87 -16.84 6.57
CA SER A 139 14.93 -17.74 5.87
C SER A 139 13.47 -17.55 6.28
N ASN A 140 13.21 -16.95 7.44
CA ASN A 140 11.86 -16.71 7.97
C ASN A 140 11.48 -15.22 7.97
N ALA A 141 12.17 -14.41 7.18
CA ALA A 141 11.87 -12.99 7.03
C ALA A 141 11.53 -12.65 5.59
N THR A 142 10.65 -11.67 5.43
CA THR A 142 10.19 -11.20 4.11
C THR A 142 10.61 -9.75 3.91
N CYS A 143 11.23 -9.48 2.78
CA CYS A 143 11.47 -8.13 2.28
C CYS A 143 10.22 -7.66 1.51
N ILE A 144 9.67 -6.52 1.91
CA ILE A 144 8.50 -5.88 1.31
C ILE A 144 8.99 -4.60 0.63
N GLU A 145 8.83 -4.55 -0.68
CA GLU A 145 9.11 -3.37 -1.49
C GLU A 145 7.77 -2.74 -1.89
N TRP A 146 7.51 -1.52 -1.39
CA TRP A 146 6.31 -0.77 -1.69
C TRP A 146 6.65 0.43 -2.55
N THR A 147 6.15 0.42 -3.78
CA THR A 147 6.32 1.48 -4.76
C THR A 147 5.01 2.21 -5.00
N VAL A 148 5.05 3.54 -4.91
CA VAL A 148 3.94 4.44 -5.21
C VAL A 148 4.23 5.15 -6.53
N TYR A 149 3.30 5.06 -7.46
CA TYR A 149 3.30 5.76 -8.75
C TYR A 149 2.23 6.84 -8.74
N THR A 150 2.56 8.05 -9.17
CA THR A 150 1.60 9.13 -9.38
C THR A 150 1.95 9.96 -10.62
N SER A 151 0.94 10.45 -11.33
CA SER A 151 1.09 11.40 -12.43
C SER A 151 0.99 12.86 -11.99
N ARG A 152 0.76 13.11 -10.69
CA ARG A 152 0.62 14.45 -10.10
C ARG A 152 1.74 14.71 -9.09
N ARG A 153 2.14 15.98 -8.96
CA ARG A 153 3.02 16.41 -7.85
C ARG A 153 2.26 16.22 -6.54
N SER A 154 2.43 15.06 -5.91
CA SER A 154 1.90 14.75 -4.59
C SER A 154 2.80 15.36 -3.52
N ILE A 155 2.22 15.76 -2.39
CA ILE A 155 2.98 16.21 -1.21
C ILE A 155 3.96 15.15 -0.71
N LEU A 156 3.72 13.87 -1.02
CA LEU A 156 4.63 12.76 -0.74
C LEU A 156 5.94 12.83 -1.55
N PHE A 157 6.00 13.70 -2.58
CA PHE A 157 7.12 13.87 -3.51
C PHE A 157 7.69 15.30 -3.50
N GLN A 158 7.22 16.15 -2.59
CA GLN A 158 7.79 17.48 -2.40
C GLN A 158 8.99 17.35 -1.44
N VAL A 159 10.19 17.37 -2.02
CA VAL A 159 11.45 17.65 -1.32
C VAL A 159 11.78 19.13 -1.51
#